data_AF-A0A7R9KZ89-F1
#
_entry.id   AF-A0A7R9KZ89-F1
#
_cell.length_a   1.000
_cell.length_b   1.000
_cell.length_c   1.000
_cell.angle_alpha   90.00
_cell.angle_beta   90.00
_cell.angle_gamma   90.00
#
_symmetry.space_group_name_H-M   'P 1'
#
loop_
_entity.id
_entity.type
_entity.pdbx_description
1 polymer ?
#
loop_
_entity_poly.entity_id
_entity_poly.type
_entity_poly.pdbx_seq_one_letter_code
_entity_poly.pdbx_strand_id
1 'polypeptide(L)'
;MESLKTSDSDLFLKMGALFPELAVHERTIDHYMDLLKNDKLDETVVIESLEKSLNYFQSLYNIHLADRRAYDHNKLVNDFITIIKSASDAIHLDLTILDGICSDCEALKTVSTCVEDIDQFCKKIKRRLSSKTRLTLEPSVENEIFDCIAMIGRVITALKVIRINGLALKKECSAKKLDELAKDVGGLKLVNDCLQSVMTICCQFSTALAQGDYDETKAPEPRDTQNAVDVRAQVWKAQTEEINELKGRVESRDSETNELKRALKSKMEELSEMQIRRDLAEKKLSNATKDADDRVVRLQNELDLCHKEFKEKEIEREKTLNKYNQEINDLYSNQRIMKEKLKDYSKSDLIGKIMTSKTSTNESALVSQIRDLRSALKNIADDNYNLQVKIAERDLRLKPLPRMDKCKPLWLLRAQGREAEVDPKQEKMIDLTKQANQLKSDIRLSMITESVWDFKLPIKAQIRQQELKRLDFISRYDKLQREIKGFVQTYDEGYQSSAHFASFPAPHISRCLNEKSAKLAAVLSVPSDRSAEVSLEVTYEQLKELHRKLL
;
A
#
# COMPACT_ATOMS: atom_id res chain seq x y z
N MET A 1 23.50 8.61 -31.82
CA MET A 1 24.82 9.24 -31.59
C MET A 1 24.72 10.76 -31.70
N GLU A 2 24.48 11.32 -32.88
CA GLU A 2 24.54 12.78 -33.10
C GLU A 2 23.57 13.58 -32.23
N SER A 3 22.32 13.14 -32.09
CA SER A 3 21.32 13.76 -31.21
C SER A 3 21.73 13.81 -29.73
N LEU A 4 22.64 12.93 -29.27
CA LEU A 4 23.17 12.96 -27.89
C LEU A 4 24.25 14.04 -27.71
N LYS A 5 24.84 14.57 -28.78
CA LYS A 5 25.78 15.70 -28.71
C LYS A 5 25.06 17.04 -28.58
N THR A 6 23.83 17.14 -29.09
CA THR A 6 22.99 18.35 -29.11
C THR A 6 21.84 18.34 -28.10
N SER A 7 21.52 17.19 -27.48
CA SER A 7 20.47 17.09 -26.46
C SER A 7 20.89 17.73 -25.13
N ASP A 8 20.14 18.77 -24.77
CA ASP A 8 20.08 19.39 -23.46
C ASP A 8 19.87 18.38 -22.31
N SER A 9 20.46 18.65 -21.15
CA SER A 9 20.43 17.78 -19.96
C SER A 9 19.02 17.56 -19.45
N ASP A 10 18.25 18.64 -19.32
CA ASP A 10 16.90 18.58 -18.76
C ASP A 10 15.92 17.89 -19.70
N LEU A 11 16.07 18.09 -21.01
CA LEU A 11 15.28 17.37 -22.01
C LEU A 11 15.61 15.87 -21.99
N PHE A 12 16.89 15.51 -21.87
CA PHE A 12 17.30 14.11 -21.78
C PHE A 12 16.75 13.42 -20.52
N LEU A 13 16.77 14.09 -19.36
CA LEU A 13 16.16 13.57 -18.14
C LEU A 13 14.64 13.46 -18.24
N LYS A 14 13.95 14.44 -18.83
CA LYS A 14 12.49 14.40 -19.07
C LYS A 14 12.09 13.24 -19.99
N MET A 15 12.80 13.05 -21.11
CA MET A 15 12.54 11.92 -22.02
C MET A 15 12.95 10.57 -21.40
N GLY A 16 13.96 10.55 -20.52
CA GLY A 16 14.30 9.37 -19.72
C GLY A 16 13.18 8.98 -18.73
N ALA A 17 12.50 9.96 -18.13
CA ALA A 17 11.35 9.73 -17.27
C ALA A 17 10.11 9.24 -18.06
N LEU A 18 9.91 9.72 -19.29
CA LEU A 18 8.84 9.27 -20.20
C LEU A 18 9.14 7.95 -20.92
N PHE A 19 10.36 7.40 -20.80
CA PHE A 19 10.76 6.15 -21.48
C PHE A 19 9.81 4.95 -21.23
N PRO A 20 9.24 4.73 -20.02
CA PRO A 20 8.28 3.64 -19.81
C PRO A 20 6.99 3.76 -20.62
N GLU A 21 6.54 4.99 -20.93
CA GLU A 21 5.37 5.26 -21.77
C GLU A 21 5.72 5.13 -23.25
N LEU A 22 6.84 5.75 -23.67
CA LEU A 22 7.40 5.63 -25.02
C LEU A 22 7.55 4.16 -25.43
N ALA A 23 8.06 3.31 -24.53
CA ALA A 23 8.26 1.88 -24.76
C ALA A 23 6.95 1.06 -24.90
N VAL A 24 5.77 1.62 -24.59
CA VAL A 24 4.46 1.00 -24.88
C VAL A 24 4.00 1.35 -26.30
N HIS A 25 4.21 2.60 -26.72
CA HIS A 25 3.91 3.05 -28.08
C HIS A 25 4.90 2.48 -29.11
N GLU A 26 6.18 2.32 -28.74
CA GLU A 26 7.19 1.59 -29.53
C GLU A 26 6.76 0.15 -29.81
N ARG A 27 6.41 -0.62 -28.76
CA ARG A 27 5.86 -1.99 -28.89
C ARG A 27 4.58 -2.07 -29.73
N THR A 28 3.80 -0.99 -29.77
CA THR A 28 2.61 -0.90 -30.62
C THR A 28 3.02 -0.77 -32.09
N ILE A 29 4.03 0.04 -32.41
CA ILE A 29 4.61 0.13 -33.76
C ILE A 29 5.30 -1.18 -34.16
N ASP A 30 6.07 -1.81 -33.27
CA ASP A 30 6.70 -3.12 -33.51
C ASP A 30 5.68 -4.17 -33.93
N HIS A 31 4.49 -4.19 -33.30
CA HIS A 31 3.42 -5.12 -33.67
C HIS A 31 2.94 -4.93 -35.11
N TYR A 32 2.69 -3.69 -35.55
CA TYR A 32 2.33 -3.42 -36.96
C TYR A 32 3.48 -3.69 -37.93
N MET A 33 4.73 -3.43 -37.53
CA MET A 33 5.91 -3.81 -38.31
C MET A 33 6.05 -5.33 -38.45
N ASP A 34 5.73 -6.11 -37.41
CA ASP A 34 5.75 -7.57 -37.47
C ASP A 34 4.56 -8.13 -38.26
N LEU A 35 3.39 -7.51 -38.24
CA LEU A 35 2.30 -7.84 -39.17
C LEU A 35 2.74 -7.61 -40.62
N LEU A 36 3.39 -6.48 -40.92
CA LEU A 36 3.91 -6.17 -42.26
C LEU A 36 5.00 -7.16 -42.71
N LYS A 37 5.98 -7.48 -41.85
CA LYS A 37 7.06 -8.46 -42.15
C LYS A 37 6.54 -9.88 -42.42
N ASN A 38 5.32 -10.20 -42.00
CA ASN A 38 4.70 -11.52 -42.14
C ASN A 38 3.59 -11.56 -43.19
N ASP A 39 3.42 -10.51 -44.01
CA ASP A 39 2.34 -10.34 -44.98
C ASP A 39 0.92 -10.50 -44.36
N LYS A 40 0.75 -9.99 -43.12
CA LYS A 40 -0.49 -10.04 -42.31
C LYS A 40 -1.06 -8.66 -41.99
N LEU A 41 -0.57 -7.60 -42.65
CA LEU A 41 -1.14 -6.26 -42.55
C LEU A 41 -2.16 -6.07 -43.68
N ASP A 42 -3.35 -6.63 -43.48
CA ASP A 42 -4.48 -6.55 -44.43
C ASP A 42 -5.61 -5.62 -43.94
N GLU A 43 -6.66 -5.48 -44.77
CA GLU A 43 -7.83 -4.62 -44.53
C GLU A 43 -8.62 -4.96 -43.25
N THR A 44 -8.41 -6.14 -42.64
CA THR A 44 -9.09 -6.56 -41.40
C THR A 44 -8.37 -6.10 -40.13
N VAL A 45 -7.13 -5.60 -40.25
CA VAL A 45 -6.32 -5.16 -39.11
C VAL A 45 -6.80 -3.81 -38.57
N VAL A 46 -7.17 -3.76 -37.29
CA VAL A 46 -7.60 -2.53 -36.62
C VAL A 46 -6.42 -1.57 -36.43
N ILE A 47 -6.53 -0.36 -36.99
CA ILE A 47 -5.45 0.66 -37.00
C ILE A 47 -5.55 1.63 -35.79
N GLU A 48 -6.62 1.61 -35.00
CA GLU A 48 -6.84 2.53 -33.88
C GLU A 48 -5.65 2.67 -32.90
N SER A 49 -4.96 1.56 -32.60
CA SER A 49 -3.79 1.56 -31.70
C SER A 49 -2.59 2.30 -32.30
N LEU A 50 -2.45 2.30 -33.63
CA LEU A 50 -1.45 3.10 -34.34
C LEU A 50 -1.83 4.58 -34.33
N GLU A 51 -3.09 4.93 -34.63
CA GLU A 51 -3.58 6.32 -34.57
C GLU A 51 -3.43 6.90 -33.15
N LYS A 52 -3.77 6.14 -32.09
CA LYS A 52 -3.56 6.53 -30.68
C LYS A 52 -2.08 6.76 -30.34
N SER A 53 -1.18 5.93 -30.89
CA SER A 53 0.26 6.08 -30.66
C SER A 53 0.85 7.27 -31.42
N LEU A 54 0.43 7.50 -32.67
CA LEU A 54 0.83 8.66 -33.46
C LEU A 54 0.40 9.97 -32.78
N ASN A 55 -0.83 10.02 -32.25
CA ASN A 55 -1.35 11.16 -31.50
C ASN A 55 -0.56 11.41 -30.20
N TYR A 56 -0.09 10.37 -29.50
CA TYR A 56 0.82 10.52 -28.36
C TYR A 56 2.16 11.14 -28.79
N PHE A 57 2.80 10.60 -29.84
CA PHE A 57 4.08 11.15 -30.33
C PHE A 57 3.95 12.61 -30.82
N GLN A 58 2.85 12.95 -31.50
CA GLN A 58 2.58 14.33 -31.92
C GLN A 58 2.35 15.26 -30.71
N SER A 59 1.63 14.80 -29.69
CA SER A 59 1.42 15.56 -28.45
C SER A 59 2.74 15.78 -27.70
N LEU A 60 3.55 14.73 -27.55
CA LEU A 60 4.87 14.77 -26.93
C LEU A 60 5.84 15.69 -27.69
N TYR A 61 5.78 15.69 -29.02
CA TYR A 61 6.53 16.66 -29.84
C TYR A 61 6.06 18.09 -29.57
N ASN A 62 4.76 18.36 -29.61
CA ASN A 62 4.19 19.69 -29.39
C ASN A 62 4.51 20.25 -27.99
N ILE A 63 4.56 19.41 -26.95
CA ILE A 63 4.78 19.84 -25.55
C ILE A 63 6.28 19.96 -25.20
N HIS A 64 7.18 19.20 -25.83
CA HIS A 64 8.59 19.12 -25.41
C HIS A 64 9.64 19.44 -26.49
N LEU A 65 9.26 19.47 -27.77
CA LEU A 65 10.20 19.55 -28.90
C LEU A 65 9.86 20.62 -29.94
N ALA A 66 8.60 21.05 -30.09
CA ALA A 66 8.19 21.99 -31.14
C ALA A 66 8.84 23.38 -31.05
N ASP A 67 9.18 23.84 -29.84
CA ASP A 67 9.93 25.09 -29.61
C ASP A 67 11.44 24.98 -29.96
N ARG A 68 11.90 23.78 -30.38
CA ARG A 68 13.30 23.52 -30.78
C ARG A 68 13.40 23.45 -32.31
N ARG A 69 13.84 24.55 -32.89
CA ARG A 69 14.14 24.77 -34.32
C ARG A 69 15.08 23.71 -34.91
N ALA A 70 15.03 23.55 -36.23
CA ALA A 70 15.78 22.50 -36.92
C ALA A 70 17.30 22.73 -36.86
N TYR A 71 18.04 21.77 -36.30
CA TYR A 71 19.51 21.79 -36.32
C TYR A 71 20.09 21.56 -37.73
N ASP A 72 19.30 21.01 -38.65
CA ASP A 72 19.64 20.76 -40.04
C ASP A 72 18.45 21.17 -40.94
N HIS A 73 18.53 22.36 -41.53
CA HIS A 73 17.51 22.86 -42.45
C HIS A 73 17.45 22.05 -43.76
N ASN A 74 18.57 21.50 -44.24
CA ASN A 74 18.56 20.64 -45.43
C ASN A 74 17.72 19.38 -45.17
N LYS A 75 17.81 18.82 -43.95
CA LYS A 75 16.93 17.73 -43.53
C LYS A 75 15.47 18.20 -43.39
N LEU A 76 15.21 19.32 -42.71
CA LEU A 76 13.84 19.86 -42.54
C LEU A 76 13.11 19.99 -43.88
N VAL A 77 13.75 20.57 -44.91
CA VAL A 77 13.10 20.77 -46.20
C VAL A 77 12.98 19.46 -47.00
N ASN A 78 13.89 18.49 -46.84
CA ASN A 78 13.72 17.15 -47.43
C ASN A 78 12.59 16.36 -46.77
N ASP A 79 12.45 16.45 -45.44
CA ASP A 79 11.34 15.84 -44.70
C ASP A 79 10.02 16.50 -45.10
N PHE A 80 9.96 17.84 -45.18
CA PHE A 80 8.82 18.60 -45.71
C PHE A 80 8.39 18.14 -47.11
N ILE A 81 9.30 18.07 -48.08
CA ILE A 81 8.99 17.60 -49.44
C ILE A 81 8.45 16.16 -49.43
N THR A 82 8.93 15.32 -48.51
CA THR A 82 8.46 13.94 -48.37
C THR A 82 7.05 13.91 -47.81
N ILE A 83 6.75 14.73 -46.80
CA ILE A 83 5.40 14.90 -46.23
C ILE A 83 4.43 15.44 -47.28
N ILE A 84 4.76 16.52 -48.00
CA ILE A 84 3.88 17.11 -49.03
C ILE A 84 3.61 16.13 -50.18
N LYS A 85 4.57 15.25 -50.52
CA LYS A 85 4.36 14.20 -51.54
C LYS A 85 3.46 13.08 -51.06
N SER A 86 3.69 12.53 -49.87
CA SER A 86 2.78 11.54 -49.28
C SER A 86 1.37 12.11 -49.08
N ALA A 87 1.25 13.41 -48.81
CA ALA A 87 -0.01 14.13 -48.79
C ALA A 87 -0.65 14.24 -50.19
N SER A 88 0.13 14.61 -51.22
CA SER A 88 -0.29 14.63 -52.63
C SER A 88 -0.86 13.27 -53.07
N ASP A 89 -0.14 12.18 -52.81
CA ASP A 89 -0.56 10.82 -53.14
C ASP A 89 -1.88 10.44 -52.43
N ALA A 90 -2.02 10.79 -51.15
CA ALA A 90 -3.25 10.54 -50.38
C ALA A 90 -4.44 11.39 -50.88
N ILE A 91 -4.20 12.66 -51.25
CA ILE A 91 -5.23 13.54 -51.81
C ILE A 91 -5.68 13.03 -53.18
N HIS A 92 -4.75 12.65 -54.07
CA HIS A 92 -5.10 12.07 -55.37
C HIS A 92 -5.88 10.75 -55.25
N LEU A 93 -5.58 9.90 -54.26
CA LEU A 93 -6.37 8.71 -53.97
C LEU A 93 -7.81 9.08 -53.56
N ASP A 94 -7.98 10.03 -52.64
CA ASP A 94 -9.30 10.47 -52.19
C ASP A 94 -10.11 11.14 -53.33
N LEU A 95 -9.47 11.97 -54.16
CA LEU A 95 -10.07 12.57 -55.36
C LEU A 95 -10.52 11.50 -56.35
N THR A 96 -9.69 10.50 -56.63
CA THR A 96 -10.01 9.40 -57.58
C THR A 96 -11.24 8.61 -57.10
N ILE A 97 -11.36 8.39 -55.80
CA ILE A 97 -12.54 7.73 -55.20
C ILE A 97 -13.76 8.64 -55.26
N LEU A 98 -13.61 9.94 -55.03
CA LEU A 98 -14.71 10.92 -55.05
C LEU A 98 -15.25 11.19 -56.46
N ASP A 99 -14.41 11.29 -57.48
CA ASP A 99 -14.84 11.41 -58.88
C ASP A 99 -15.58 10.14 -59.36
N GLY A 100 -15.22 8.97 -58.82
CA GLY A 100 -15.96 7.72 -59.04
C GLY A 100 -17.34 7.65 -58.36
N ILE A 101 -17.63 8.55 -57.41
CA ILE A 101 -18.90 8.63 -56.67
C ILE A 101 -19.74 9.82 -57.13
N CYS A 102 -19.12 10.93 -57.54
CA CYS A 102 -19.75 12.20 -57.83
C CYS A 102 -19.51 12.62 -59.29
N SER A 103 -20.53 12.46 -60.14
CA SER A 103 -20.45 12.84 -61.55
C SER A 103 -20.21 14.34 -61.73
N ASP A 104 -19.11 14.67 -62.40
CA ASP A 104 -18.73 16.01 -62.90
C ASP A 104 -18.73 17.14 -61.85
N CYS A 105 -17.81 17.06 -60.89
CA CYS A 105 -17.60 18.13 -59.90
C CYS A 105 -16.41 19.03 -60.27
N GLU A 106 -16.66 20.26 -60.71
CA GLU A 106 -15.61 21.25 -61.02
C GLU A 106 -14.68 21.53 -59.83
N ALA A 107 -15.20 21.49 -58.59
CA ALA A 107 -14.41 21.73 -57.39
C ALA A 107 -13.32 20.65 -57.19
N LEU A 108 -13.64 19.37 -57.42
CA LEU A 108 -12.65 18.28 -57.33
C LEU A 108 -11.56 18.43 -58.40
N LYS A 109 -11.94 18.84 -59.62
CA LYS A 109 -10.99 19.16 -60.70
C LYS A 109 -10.04 20.30 -60.31
N THR A 110 -10.55 21.40 -59.75
CA THR A 110 -9.69 22.50 -59.28
C THR A 110 -8.75 22.06 -58.16
N VAL A 111 -9.20 21.18 -57.26
CA VAL A 111 -8.39 20.62 -56.17
C VAL A 111 -7.27 19.73 -56.73
N SER A 112 -7.52 18.90 -57.76
CA SER A 112 -6.46 18.12 -58.44
C SER A 112 -5.39 19.02 -59.03
N THR A 113 -5.78 20.05 -59.81
CA THR A 113 -4.82 20.96 -60.45
C THR A 113 -3.94 21.69 -59.42
N CYS A 114 -4.51 22.14 -58.29
CA CYS A 114 -3.72 22.75 -57.21
C CYS A 114 -2.67 21.80 -56.63
N VAL A 115 -3.00 20.51 -56.48
CA VAL A 115 -2.09 19.48 -55.95
C VAL A 115 -1.00 19.15 -56.98
N GLU A 116 -1.34 19.06 -58.26
CA GLU A 116 -0.39 18.86 -59.35
C GLU A 116 0.65 20.01 -59.44
N ASP A 117 0.21 21.26 -59.24
CA ASP A 117 1.09 22.43 -59.18
C ASP A 117 1.95 22.46 -57.91
N ILE A 118 1.40 22.17 -56.72
CA ILE A 118 2.19 21.96 -55.49
C ILE A 118 3.30 20.92 -55.72
N ASP A 119 2.97 19.80 -56.35
CA ASP A 119 3.94 18.74 -56.60
C ASP A 119 4.99 19.16 -57.67
N GLN A 120 4.64 20.02 -58.63
CA GLN A 120 5.62 20.70 -59.49
C GLN A 120 6.57 21.61 -58.71
N PHE A 121 6.08 22.38 -57.72
CA PHE A 121 6.95 23.16 -56.84
C PHE A 121 7.85 22.24 -55.99
N CYS A 122 7.32 21.17 -55.38
CA CYS A 122 8.14 20.19 -54.67
C CYS A 122 9.20 19.52 -55.56
N LYS A 123 8.92 19.31 -56.86
CA LYS A 123 9.90 18.83 -57.86
C LYS A 123 10.99 19.89 -58.15
N LYS A 124 10.67 21.20 -58.15
CA LYS A 124 11.66 22.30 -58.27
C LYS A 124 12.55 22.39 -57.02
N ILE A 125 11.94 22.44 -55.83
CA ILE A 125 12.64 22.54 -54.53
C ILE A 125 13.60 21.34 -54.35
N LYS A 126 13.15 20.11 -54.62
CA LYS A 126 14.00 18.90 -54.50
C LYS A 126 15.18 18.90 -55.48
N ARG A 127 15.05 19.48 -56.68
CA ARG A 127 16.16 19.63 -57.63
C ARG A 127 17.24 20.55 -57.06
N ARG A 128 16.86 21.67 -56.44
CA ARG A 128 17.82 22.59 -55.81
C ARG A 128 18.52 21.97 -54.60
N LEU A 129 17.80 21.27 -53.72
CA LEU A 129 18.38 20.51 -52.59
C LEU A 129 19.36 19.39 -52.97
N SER A 130 19.44 19.00 -54.24
CA SER A 130 20.45 18.05 -54.70
C SER A 130 21.84 18.67 -54.90
N SER A 131 21.97 20.01 -54.85
CA SER A 131 23.27 20.67 -54.69
C SER A 131 23.77 20.51 -53.25
N LYS A 132 25.08 20.41 -53.06
CA LYS A 132 25.72 20.22 -51.74
C LYS A 132 25.72 21.47 -50.84
N THR A 133 24.91 22.47 -51.16
CA THR A 133 24.82 23.73 -50.42
C THR A 133 24.12 23.50 -49.08
N ARG A 134 24.61 24.13 -48.01
CA ARG A 134 23.87 24.19 -46.74
C ARG A 134 22.89 25.34 -46.76
N LEU A 135 21.71 25.10 -46.21
CA LEU A 135 20.67 26.11 -46.06
C LEU A 135 20.65 26.66 -44.63
N THR A 136 20.42 27.96 -44.51
CA THR A 136 20.08 28.65 -43.27
C THR A 136 18.71 29.27 -43.47
N LEU A 137 17.70 28.79 -42.75
CA LEU A 137 16.35 29.36 -42.80
C LEU A 137 16.18 30.41 -41.69
N GLU A 138 15.39 31.45 -41.97
CA GLU A 138 14.88 32.33 -40.93
C GLU A 138 13.69 31.65 -40.21
N PRO A 139 13.48 31.87 -38.91
CA PRO A 139 12.37 31.26 -38.17
C PRO A 139 10.96 31.55 -38.73
N SER A 140 10.76 32.63 -39.50
CA SER A 140 9.51 32.82 -40.25
C SER A 140 9.27 31.69 -41.24
N VAL A 141 10.31 31.31 -41.99
CA VAL A 141 10.26 30.29 -43.03
C VAL A 141 10.15 28.88 -42.44
N GLU A 142 10.73 28.64 -41.27
CA GLU A 142 10.43 27.41 -40.50
C GLU A 142 8.94 27.34 -40.13
N ASN A 143 8.36 28.43 -39.61
CA ASN A 143 6.93 28.48 -39.28
C ASN A 143 6.04 28.29 -40.52
N GLU A 144 6.35 28.95 -41.63
CA GLU A 144 5.63 28.80 -42.92
C GLU A 144 5.63 27.35 -43.44
N ILE A 145 6.75 26.62 -43.23
CA ILE A 145 6.86 25.18 -43.52
C ILE A 145 5.94 24.35 -42.59
N PHE A 146 5.92 24.64 -41.29
CA PHE A 146 5.03 23.95 -40.35
C PHE A 146 3.54 24.27 -40.58
N ASP A 147 3.21 25.50 -40.93
CA ASP A 147 1.85 25.91 -41.31
C ASP A 147 1.40 25.20 -42.60
N CYS A 148 2.29 25.04 -43.59
CA CYS A 148 1.98 24.22 -44.77
C CYS A 148 1.66 22.76 -44.41
N ILE A 149 2.43 22.16 -43.51
CA ILE A 149 2.18 20.79 -43.02
C ILE A 149 0.83 20.72 -42.28
N ALA A 150 0.52 21.72 -41.46
CA ALA A 150 -0.77 21.80 -40.75
C ALA A 150 -1.95 22.00 -41.70
N MET A 151 -1.82 22.85 -42.72
CA MET A 151 -2.87 23.09 -43.73
C MET A 151 -3.12 21.84 -44.59
N ILE A 152 -2.07 21.18 -45.09
CA ILE A 152 -2.27 19.98 -45.91
C ILE A 152 -2.81 18.79 -45.07
N GLY A 153 -2.44 18.70 -43.78
CA GLY A 153 -3.04 17.75 -42.84
C GLY A 153 -4.55 17.96 -42.63
N ARG A 154 -5.01 19.22 -42.59
CA ARG A 154 -6.45 19.55 -42.57
C ARG A 154 -7.14 19.12 -43.87
N VAL A 155 -6.50 19.34 -45.04
CA VAL A 155 -7.01 18.93 -46.35
C VAL A 155 -7.21 17.42 -46.44
N ILE A 156 -6.21 16.62 -46.07
CA ILE A 156 -6.33 15.14 -46.03
C ILE A 156 -7.45 14.73 -45.08
N THR A 157 -7.57 15.36 -43.92
CA THR A 157 -8.60 15.03 -42.94
C THR A 157 -10.01 15.34 -43.46
N ALA A 158 -10.19 16.47 -44.15
CA ALA A 158 -11.44 16.85 -44.78
C ALA A 158 -11.83 15.88 -45.90
N LEU A 159 -10.90 15.54 -46.80
CA LEU A 159 -11.16 14.59 -47.89
C LEU A 159 -11.43 13.17 -47.37
N LYS A 160 -10.71 12.70 -46.33
CA LYS A 160 -10.99 11.42 -45.63
C LYS A 160 -12.44 11.36 -45.14
N VAL A 161 -12.95 12.43 -44.53
CA VAL A 161 -14.34 12.52 -44.03
C VAL A 161 -15.35 12.61 -45.18
N ILE A 162 -15.12 13.48 -46.16
CA ILE A 162 -16.00 13.65 -47.34
C ILE A 162 -16.12 12.32 -48.11
N ARG A 163 -15.01 11.59 -48.28
CA ARG A 163 -14.96 10.25 -48.89
C ARG A 163 -15.76 9.21 -48.11
N ILE A 164 -15.59 9.13 -46.78
CA ILE A 164 -16.33 8.19 -45.92
C ILE A 164 -17.83 8.46 -46.01
N ASN A 165 -18.24 9.74 -45.90
CA ASN A 165 -19.63 10.15 -46.00
C ASN A 165 -20.21 9.92 -47.40
N GLY A 166 -19.42 10.14 -48.46
CA GLY A 166 -19.80 9.89 -49.85
C GLY A 166 -20.04 8.41 -50.15
N LEU A 167 -19.12 7.53 -49.71
CA LEU A 167 -19.25 6.07 -49.84
C LEU A 167 -20.51 5.54 -49.13
N ALA A 168 -20.91 6.15 -48.02
CA ALA A 168 -22.11 5.76 -47.27
C ALA A 168 -23.43 5.99 -48.04
N LEU A 169 -23.47 6.87 -49.05
CA LEU A 169 -24.70 7.23 -49.78
C LEU A 169 -25.24 6.14 -50.73
N LYS A 170 -24.41 5.16 -51.13
CA LYS A 170 -24.77 4.01 -51.99
C LYS A 170 -25.46 4.34 -53.34
N LYS A 171 -25.39 5.59 -53.79
CA LYS A 171 -25.93 6.11 -55.05
C LYS A 171 -25.02 7.21 -55.56
N GLU A 172 -25.08 7.48 -56.87
CA GLU A 172 -24.42 8.63 -57.49
C GLU A 172 -24.69 9.92 -56.70
N CYS A 173 -23.59 10.56 -56.29
CA CYS A 173 -23.62 11.85 -55.61
C CYS A 173 -23.66 12.97 -56.67
N SER A 174 -24.26 14.09 -56.33
CA SER A 174 -24.20 15.31 -57.15
C SER A 174 -23.36 16.35 -56.43
N ALA A 175 -22.69 17.24 -57.17
CA ALA A 175 -21.78 18.24 -56.60
C ALA A 175 -22.39 19.05 -55.44
N LYS A 176 -23.71 19.32 -55.48
CA LYS A 176 -24.44 19.99 -54.38
C LYS A 176 -24.51 19.15 -53.10
N LYS A 177 -24.74 17.83 -53.22
CA LYS A 177 -24.71 16.91 -52.07
C LYS A 177 -23.30 16.70 -51.54
N LEU A 178 -22.29 16.73 -52.42
CA LEU A 178 -20.89 16.64 -52.01
C LEU A 178 -20.46 17.87 -51.18
N ASP A 179 -20.86 19.08 -51.62
CA ASP A 179 -20.63 20.30 -50.84
C ASP A 179 -21.47 20.31 -49.54
N GLU A 180 -22.67 19.70 -49.52
CA GLU A 180 -23.42 19.46 -48.28
C GLU A 180 -22.69 18.54 -47.31
N LEU A 181 -22.13 17.41 -47.76
CA LEU A 181 -21.31 16.52 -46.94
C LEU A 181 -20.00 17.17 -46.47
N ALA A 182 -19.49 18.16 -47.21
CA ALA A 182 -18.28 18.88 -46.85
C ALA A 182 -18.50 19.95 -45.77
N LYS A 183 -19.74 20.39 -45.51
CA LYS A 183 -20.06 21.44 -44.51
C LYS A 183 -19.51 21.14 -43.13
N ASP A 184 -19.55 19.87 -42.71
CA ASP A 184 -19.05 19.40 -41.41
C ASP A 184 -17.52 19.59 -41.23
N VAL A 185 -16.79 19.85 -42.33
CA VAL A 185 -15.35 20.18 -42.32
C VAL A 185 -15.05 21.54 -42.98
N GLY A 186 -16.04 22.44 -43.07
CA GLY A 186 -15.89 23.80 -43.61
C GLY A 186 -16.12 23.96 -45.12
N GLY A 187 -16.60 22.91 -45.79
CA GLY A 187 -16.94 22.92 -47.23
C GLY A 187 -15.75 22.66 -48.15
N LEU A 188 -16.04 22.37 -49.42
CA LEU A 188 -14.99 22.20 -50.46
C LEU A 188 -14.16 23.47 -50.68
N LYS A 189 -14.71 24.64 -50.29
CA LYS A 189 -14.00 25.92 -50.28
C LYS A 189 -12.81 25.92 -49.33
N LEU A 190 -12.96 25.47 -48.08
CA LEU A 190 -11.85 25.41 -47.11
C LEU A 190 -10.72 24.51 -47.61
N VAL A 191 -11.04 23.40 -48.27
CA VAL A 191 -10.06 22.51 -48.92
C VAL A 191 -9.27 23.27 -49.99
N ASN A 192 -9.95 23.99 -50.89
CA ASN A 192 -9.31 24.79 -51.92
C ASN A 192 -8.49 25.96 -51.33
N ASP A 193 -9.02 26.69 -50.35
CA ASP A 193 -8.36 27.84 -49.73
C ASP A 193 -7.08 27.44 -48.99
N CYS A 194 -7.09 26.28 -48.30
CA CYS A 194 -5.89 25.70 -47.70
C CYS A 194 -4.86 25.27 -48.77
N LEU A 195 -5.28 24.65 -49.88
CA LEU A 195 -4.37 24.26 -50.96
C LEU A 195 -3.78 25.47 -51.71
N GLN A 196 -4.58 26.50 -51.97
CA GLN A 196 -4.10 27.76 -52.55
C GLN A 196 -3.08 28.45 -51.64
N SER A 197 -3.28 28.38 -50.32
CA SER A 197 -2.31 28.88 -49.33
C SER A 197 -0.99 28.08 -49.37
N VAL A 198 -1.06 26.75 -49.32
CA VAL A 198 0.12 25.86 -49.43
C VAL A 198 0.85 26.06 -50.77
N MET A 199 0.12 26.18 -51.88
CA MET A 199 0.68 26.43 -53.21
C MET A 199 1.38 27.78 -53.29
N THR A 200 0.82 28.83 -52.68
CA THR A 200 1.42 30.17 -52.62
C THR A 200 2.76 30.13 -51.88
N ILE A 201 2.79 29.51 -50.69
CA ILE A 201 4.02 29.39 -49.89
C ILE A 201 5.04 28.49 -50.62
N CYS A 202 4.62 27.36 -51.19
CA CYS A 202 5.50 26.49 -51.99
C CYS A 202 6.08 27.22 -53.22
N CYS A 203 5.32 28.11 -53.86
CA CYS A 203 5.78 28.94 -54.98
C CYS A 203 6.80 29.99 -54.53
N GLN A 204 6.51 30.71 -53.44
CA GLN A 204 7.41 31.72 -52.86
C GLN A 204 8.73 31.07 -52.40
N PHE A 205 8.65 30.02 -51.59
CA PHE A 205 9.80 29.27 -51.10
C PHE A 205 10.61 28.63 -52.24
N SER A 206 9.96 28.04 -53.25
CA SER A 206 10.64 27.53 -54.46
C SER A 206 11.32 28.64 -55.28
N THR A 207 10.92 29.91 -55.11
CA THR A 207 11.50 31.05 -55.83
C THR A 207 12.70 31.59 -55.07
N ALA A 208 12.57 31.85 -53.76
CA ALA A 208 13.68 32.30 -52.92
C ALA A 208 14.83 31.28 -52.87
N LEU A 209 14.50 29.99 -52.74
CA LEU A 209 15.50 28.90 -52.79
C LEU A 209 16.20 28.79 -54.17
N ALA A 210 15.55 29.25 -55.26
CA ALA A 210 16.16 29.32 -56.58
C ALA A 210 17.00 30.58 -56.80
N GLN A 211 16.70 31.68 -56.11
CA GLN A 211 17.51 32.90 -56.07
C GLN A 211 18.77 32.74 -55.21
N GLY A 212 18.71 31.86 -54.20
CA GLY A 212 19.84 31.53 -53.32
C GLY A 212 19.76 32.20 -51.94
N ASP A 213 18.62 32.81 -51.61
CA ASP A 213 18.42 33.65 -50.41
C ASP A 213 18.66 32.90 -49.08
N TYR A 214 18.56 31.56 -49.12
CA TYR A 214 18.77 30.67 -47.98
C TYR A 214 20.13 29.97 -47.96
N ASP A 215 21.02 30.19 -48.94
CA ASP A 215 22.34 29.53 -48.98
C ASP A 215 23.26 30.06 -47.85
N GLU A 216 24.02 29.19 -47.18
CA GLU A 216 24.93 29.55 -46.09
C GLU A 216 26.13 30.39 -46.59
N THR A 217 25.98 31.72 -46.57
CA THR A 217 26.95 32.71 -47.13
C THR A 217 28.24 32.90 -46.33
N LYS A 218 28.37 32.29 -45.15
CA LYS A 218 29.57 32.35 -44.31
C LYS A 218 30.18 30.96 -44.13
N ALA A 219 31.51 30.89 -44.15
CA ALA A 219 32.20 29.68 -43.70
C ALA A 219 31.78 29.36 -42.24
N PRO A 220 31.54 28.10 -41.89
CA PRO A 220 31.10 27.75 -40.55
C PRO A 220 32.20 28.06 -39.53
N GLU A 221 32.01 29.11 -38.74
CA GLU A 221 32.79 29.32 -37.53
C GLU A 221 32.68 28.05 -36.66
N PRO A 222 33.78 27.56 -36.07
CA PRO A 222 33.73 26.45 -35.14
C PRO A 222 33.00 26.94 -33.89
N ARG A 223 31.69 26.71 -33.84
CA ARG A 223 30.90 26.99 -32.64
C ARG A 223 31.41 26.08 -31.54
N ASP A 224 32.11 26.66 -30.56
CA ASP A 224 32.52 25.98 -29.32
C ASP A 224 31.29 25.71 -28.43
N THR A 225 30.34 24.94 -28.96
CA THR A 225 29.28 24.32 -28.18
C THR A 225 29.91 23.24 -27.32
N GLN A 226 30.28 23.61 -26.09
CA GLN A 226 30.62 22.72 -24.98
C GLN A 226 29.78 21.44 -25.09
N ASN A 227 30.38 20.27 -25.34
CA ASN A 227 29.60 19.09 -25.75
C ASN A 227 28.51 18.81 -24.70
N ALA A 228 27.26 18.62 -25.12
CA ALA A 228 26.18 18.33 -24.16
C ALA A 228 26.36 16.97 -23.43
N VAL A 229 27.33 16.15 -23.88
CA VAL A 229 27.84 14.98 -23.16
C VAL A 229 28.73 15.37 -21.98
N ASP A 230 29.64 16.35 -22.16
CA ASP A 230 30.55 16.81 -21.11
C ASP A 230 29.79 17.56 -20.02
N VAL A 231 28.83 18.41 -20.41
CA VAL A 231 27.93 19.11 -19.47
C VAL A 231 27.12 18.10 -18.65
N ARG A 232 26.51 17.09 -19.29
CA ARG A 232 25.80 16.02 -18.58
C ARG A 232 26.73 15.18 -17.68
N ALA A 233 27.97 14.96 -18.08
CA ALA A 233 28.95 14.25 -17.25
C ALA A 233 29.38 15.09 -16.01
N GLN A 234 29.39 16.42 -16.11
CA GLN A 234 29.59 17.31 -14.95
C GLN A 234 28.39 17.29 -14.01
N VAL A 235 27.16 17.42 -14.54
CA VAL A 235 25.92 17.32 -13.76
C VAL A 235 25.82 15.97 -13.03
N TRP A 236 26.10 14.86 -13.72
CA TRP A 236 26.09 13.53 -13.11
C TRP A 236 27.13 13.38 -11.98
N LYS A 237 28.32 13.98 -12.13
CA LYS A 237 29.34 13.98 -11.06
C LYS A 237 28.84 14.72 -9.82
N ALA A 238 28.29 15.92 -9.98
CA ALA A 238 27.74 16.69 -8.86
C ALA A 238 26.58 15.95 -8.16
N GLN A 239 25.65 15.36 -8.92
CA GLN A 239 24.58 14.53 -8.36
C GLN A 239 25.11 13.28 -7.65
N THR A 240 26.18 12.65 -8.16
CA THR A 240 26.82 11.51 -7.50
C THR A 240 27.49 11.92 -6.18
N GLU A 241 28.07 13.11 -6.11
CA GLU A 241 28.68 13.69 -4.90
C GLU A 241 27.61 13.98 -3.83
N GLU A 242 26.52 14.66 -4.20
CA GLU A 242 25.36 14.90 -3.31
C GLU A 242 24.73 13.58 -2.80
N ILE A 243 24.59 12.57 -3.65
CA ILE A 243 24.10 11.24 -3.25
C ILE A 243 25.03 10.58 -2.22
N ASN A 244 26.35 10.75 -2.35
CA ASN A 244 27.32 10.21 -1.39
C ASN A 244 27.26 10.96 -0.04
N GLU A 245 27.10 12.29 -0.04
CA GLU A 245 26.88 13.06 1.20
C GLU A 245 25.59 12.64 1.91
N LEU A 246 24.48 12.54 1.17
CA LEU A 246 23.19 12.10 1.71
C LEU A 246 23.27 10.67 2.27
N LYS A 247 23.99 9.76 1.58
CA LYS A 247 24.25 8.40 2.05
C LYS A 247 25.06 8.40 3.36
N GLY A 248 26.13 9.19 3.46
CA GLY A 248 26.91 9.34 4.69
C GLY A 248 26.08 9.88 5.86
N ARG A 249 25.17 10.84 5.59
CA ARG A 249 24.21 11.35 6.58
C ARG A 249 23.22 10.29 7.05
N VAL A 250 22.73 9.43 6.15
CA VAL A 250 21.86 8.28 6.52
C VAL A 250 22.63 7.28 7.38
N GLU A 251 23.86 6.91 7.00
CA GLU A 251 24.71 5.97 7.75
C GLU A 251 25.04 6.49 9.17
N SER A 252 25.29 7.81 9.32
CA SER A 252 25.42 8.46 10.63
C SER A 252 24.14 8.36 11.47
N ARG A 253 22.97 8.65 10.89
CA ARG A 253 21.68 8.55 11.59
C ARG A 253 21.33 7.10 11.97
N ASP A 254 21.70 6.12 11.15
CA ASP A 254 21.56 4.71 11.50
C ASP A 254 22.51 4.29 12.65
N SER A 255 23.73 4.84 12.73
CA SER A 255 24.63 4.62 13.87
C SER A 255 24.01 5.14 15.17
N GLU A 256 23.61 6.41 15.21
CA GLU A 256 22.93 7.04 16.35
C GLU A 256 21.68 6.27 16.76
N THR A 257 20.87 5.86 15.78
CA THR A 257 19.65 5.07 16.01
C THR A 257 19.97 3.69 16.62
N ASN A 258 21.09 3.08 16.27
CA ASN A 258 21.53 1.80 16.84
C ASN A 258 22.16 1.96 18.23
N GLU A 259 22.83 3.07 18.52
CA GLU A 259 23.31 3.42 19.87
C GLU A 259 22.15 3.71 20.82
N LEU A 260 21.16 4.51 20.41
CA LEU A 260 19.94 4.76 21.17
C LEU A 260 19.16 3.46 21.46
N LYS A 261 19.10 2.52 20.51
CA LYS A 261 18.52 1.18 20.74
C LYS A 261 19.30 0.36 21.78
N ARG A 262 20.63 0.51 21.90
CA ARG A 262 21.42 -0.15 22.96
C ARG A 262 21.17 0.50 24.32
N ALA A 263 21.18 1.83 24.38
CA ALA A 263 20.89 2.58 25.61
C ALA A 263 19.49 2.27 26.14
N LEU A 264 18.48 2.20 25.26
CA LEU A 264 17.11 1.84 25.63
C LEU A 264 17.01 0.43 26.23
N LYS A 265 17.74 -0.56 25.70
CA LYS A 265 17.79 -1.92 26.28
C LYS A 265 18.39 -1.91 27.68
N SER A 266 19.55 -1.26 27.86
CA SER A 266 20.19 -1.13 29.17
C SER A 266 19.26 -0.45 30.19
N LYS A 267 18.49 0.57 29.80
CA LYS A 267 17.49 1.18 30.69
C LYS A 267 16.26 0.30 30.94
N MET A 268 15.85 -0.54 30.00
CA MET A 268 14.81 -1.55 30.23
C MET A 268 15.27 -2.64 31.21
N GLU A 269 16.54 -3.05 31.13
CA GLU A 269 17.18 -3.98 32.06
C GLU A 269 17.27 -3.37 33.48
N GLU A 270 17.78 -2.15 33.63
CA GLU A 270 17.80 -1.40 34.91
C GLU A 270 16.40 -1.28 35.53
N LEU A 271 15.38 -0.91 34.74
CA LEU A 271 14.00 -0.80 35.22
C LEU A 271 13.44 -2.16 35.67
N SER A 272 13.77 -3.25 34.98
CA SER A 272 13.35 -4.59 35.38
C SER A 272 13.98 -5.03 36.71
N GLU A 273 15.26 -4.71 36.96
CA GLU A 273 15.91 -5.01 38.23
C GLU A 273 15.30 -4.17 39.37
N MET A 274 15.08 -2.88 39.12
CA MET A 274 14.46 -1.98 40.09
C MET A 274 13.01 -2.38 40.40
N GLN A 275 12.27 -2.93 39.44
CA GLN A 275 10.95 -3.51 39.67
C GLN A 275 11.03 -4.77 40.55
N ILE A 276 11.96 -5.70 40.28
CA ILE A 276 12.15 -6.89 41.14
C ILE A 276 12.52 -6.48 42.59
N ARG A 277 13.38 -5.46 42.74
CA ARG A 277 13.75 -4.89 44.04
C ARG A 277 12.52 -4.28 44.76
N ARG A 278 11.65 -3.56 44.04
CA ARG A 278 10.37 -3.03 44.56
C ARG A 278 9.45 -4.16 45.02
N ASP A 279 9.16 -5.13 44.15
CA ASP A 279 8.20 -6.20 44.42
C ASP A 279 8.64 -7.07 45.62
N LEU A 280 9.96 -7.24 45.81
CA LEU A 280 10.54 -7.89 46.98
C LEU A 280 10.46 -7.04 48.26
N ALA A 281 10.53 -5.71 48.15
CA ALA A 281 10.32 -4.80 49.28
C ALA A 281 8.83 -4.73 49.69
N GLU A 282 7.91 -4.66 48.72
CA GLU A 282 6.45 -4.72 48.94
C GLU A 282 6.05 -6.03 49.61
N LYS A 283 6.59 -7.18 49.16
CA LYS A 283 6.35 -8.47 49.80
C LYS A 283 6.89 -8.55 51.24
N LYS A 284 8.07 -7.97 51.51
CA LYS A 284 8.61 -7.85 52.87
C LYS A 284 7.74 -6.97 53.76
N LEU A 285 7.25 -5.85 53.24
CA LEU A 285 6.34 -4.95 53.95
C LEU A 285 5.02 -5.65 54.27
N SER A 286 4.39 -6.29 53.29
CA SER A 286 3.13 -7.03 53.47
C SER A 286 3.23 -8.13 54.52
N ASN A 287 4.33 -8.91 54.52
CA ASN A 287 4.60 -9.88 55.57
C ASN A 287 4.77 -9.21 56.95
N ALA A 288 5.55 -8.13 57.04
CA ALA A 288 5.81 -7.43 58.30
C ALA A 288 4.56 -6.75 58.87
N THR A 289 3.65 -6.26 58.02
CA THR A 289 2.31 -5.77 58.39
C THR A 289 1.48 -6.92 58.96
N LYS A 290 1.37 -8.05 58.24
CA LYS A 290 0.61 -9.21 58.75
C LYS A 290 1.17 -9.73 60.08
N ASP A 291 2.49 -9.83 60.22
CA ASP A 291 3.12 -10.24 61.49
C ASP A 291 2.83 -9.23 62.61
N ALA A 292 2.60 -7.95 62.30
CA ALA A 292 2.17 -6.93 63.26
C ALA A 292 0.69 -7.08 63.62
N ASP A 293 -0.20 -7.29 62.66
CA ASP A 293 -1.63 -7.54 62.89
C ASP A 293 -1.82 -8.81 63.74
N ASP A 294 -1.12 -9.90 63.41
CA ASP A 294 -1.10 -11.14 64.19
C ASP A 294 -0.55 -10.94 65.63
N ARG A 295 0.37 -9.98 65.84
CA ARG A 295 0.81 -9.57 67.20
C ARG A 295 -0.26 -8.76 67.93
N VAL A 296 -0.92 -7.81 67.26
CA VAL A 296 -1.99 -6.99 67.84
C VAL A 296 -3.16 -7.89 68.27
N VAL A 297 -3.56 -8.84 67.44
CA VAL A 297 -4.62 -9.82 67.78
C VAL A 297 -4.24 -10.68 68.99
N ARG A 298 -2.99 -11.13 69.12
CA ARG A 298 -2.53 -11.86 70.32
C ARG A 298 -2.59 -11.00 71.58
N LEU A 299 -2.05 -9.77 71.51
CA LEU A 299 -2.07 -8.84 72.64
C LEU A 299 -3.51 -8.45 73.04
N GLN A 300 -4.42 -8.31 72.08
CA GLN A 300 -5.84 -8.05 72.36
C GLN A 300 -6.50 -9.23 73.07
N ASN A 301 -6.25 -10.47 72.62
CA ASN A 301 -6.77 -11.67 73.30
C ASN A 301 -6.22 -11.81 74.74
N GLU A 302 -4.93 -11.52 74.95
CA GLU A 302 -4.31 -11.52 76.29
C GLU A 302 -4.90 -10.40 77.17
N LEU A 303 -5.14 -9.21 76.61
CA LEU A 303 -5.79 -8.09 77.28
C LEU A 303 -7.23 -8.40 77.68
N ASP A 304 -8.01 -9.05 76.81
CA ASP A 304 -9.40 -9.43 77.06
C ASP A 304 -9.52 -10.56 78.10
N LEU A 305 -8.60 -11.53 78.07
CA LEU A 305 -8.49 -12.55 79.12
C LEU A 305 -8.13 -11.93 80.49
N CYS A 306 -7.17 -11.01 80.52
CA CYS A 306 -6.79 -10.30 81.74
C CYS A 306 -7.96 -9.44 82.30
N HIS A 307 -8.70 -8.74 81.43
CA HIS A 307 -9.93 -8.03 81.83
C HIS A 307 -11.03 -8.96 82.35
N LYS A 308 -11.16 -10.17 81.78
CA LYS A 308 -12.12 -11.17 82.25
C LYS A 308 -11.74 -11.72 83.63
N GLU A 309 -10.47 -12.08 83.83
CA GLU A 309 -9.95 -12.46 85.16
C GLU A 309 -10.12 -11.35 86.19
N PHE A 310 -9.84 -10.09 85.82
CA PHE A 310 -10.01 -8.95 86.72
C PHE A 310 -11.46 -8.81 87.15
N LYS A 311 -12.42 -8.88 86.21
CA LYS A 311 -13.86 -8.83 86.51
C LYS A 311 -14.32 -10.02 87.35
N GLU A 312 -13.79 -11.22 87.12
CA GLU A 312 -14.12 -12.41 87.93
C GLU A 312 -13.60 -12.28 89.37
N LYS A 313 -12.37 -11.76 89.53
CA LYS A 313 -11.78 -11.43 90.84
C LYS A 313 -12.50 -10.26 91.53
N GLU A 314 -12.99 -9.29 90.78
CA GLU A 314 -13.78 -8.17 91.29
C GLU A 314 -15.15 -8.65 91.81
N ILE A 315 -15.84 -9.51 91.05
CA ILE A 315 -17.08 -10.19 91.47
C ILE A 315 -16.82 -11.11 92.68
N GLU A 316 -15.67 -11.79 92.77
CA GLU A 316 -15.31 -12.58 93.95
C GLU A 316 -15.00 -11.69 95.17
N ARG A 317 -14.37 -10.53 94.96
CA ARG A 317 -14.16 -9.52 96.00
C ARG A 317 -15.47 -8.89 96.47
N GLU A 318 -16.44 -8.68 95.58
CA GLU A 318 -17.80 -8.29 95.94
C GLU A 318 -18.53 -9.40 96.69
N LYS A 319 -18.42 -10.67 96.28
CA LYS A 319 -19.03 -11.81 97.00
C LYS A 319 -18.43 -11.97 98.40
N THR A 320 -17.12 -11.84 98.56
CA THR A 320 -16.46 -11.91 99.87
C THR A 320 -16.77 -10.69 100.73
N LEU A 321 -16.81 -9.48 100.16
CA LEU A 321 -17.25 -8.27 100.86
C LEU A 321 -18.74 -8.34 101.25
N ASN A 322 -19.58 -8.93 100.40
CA ASN A 322 -20.98 -9.21 100.73
C ASN A 322 -21.12 -10.31 101.78
N LYS A 323 -20.24 -11.33 101.80
CA LYS A 323 -20.17 -12.32 102.88
C LYS A 323 -19.71 -11.69 104.19
N TYR A 324 -18.73 -10.77 104.17
CA TYR A 324 -18.35 -10.02 105.38
C TYR A 324 -19.46 -9.04 105.80
N ASN A 325 -20.18 -8.41 104.87
CA ASN A 325 -21.35 -7.61 105.21
C ASN A 325 -22.51 -8.47 105.73
N GLN A 326 -22.67 -9.71 105.25
CA GLN A 326 -23.59 -10.70 105.81
C GLN A 326 -23.14 -11.11 107.20
N GLU A 327 -21.87 -11.43 107.43
CA GLU A 327 -21.33 -11.75 108.76
C GLU A 327 -21.40 -10.56 109.73
N ILE A 328 -21.21 -9.33 109.27
CA ILE A 328 -21.39 -8.11 110.05
C ILE A 328 -22.88 -7.88 110.33
N ASN A 329 -23.75 -8.04 109.34
CA ASN A 329 -25.20 -8.00 109.54
C ASN A 329 -25.70 -9.17 110.39
N ASP A 330 -25.02 -10.31 110.41
CA ASP A 330 -25.27 -11.48 111.25
C ASP A 330 -24.60 -11.36 112.61
N LEU A 331 -23.64 -10.46 112.81
CA LEU A 331 -23.10 -10.09 114.12
C LEU A 331 -23.91 -8.93 114.72
N TYR A 332 -24.43 -8.00 113.93
CA TYR A 332 -25.46 -7.06 114.36
C TYR A 332 -26.81 -7.76 114.53
N SER A 333 -27.14 -8.75 113.70
CA SER A 333 -28.31 -9.59 113.85
C SER A 333 -28.11 -10.55 115.01
N ASN A 334 -26.98 -11.22 115.22
CA ASN A 334 -26.72 -11.97 116.46
C ASN A 334 -26.54 -11.06 117.68
N GLN A 335 -26.14 -9.80 117.57
CA GLN A 335 -26.24 -8.86 118.69
C GLN A 335 -27.70 -8.48 118.96
N ARG A 336 -28.49 -8.24 117.90
CA ARG A 336 -29.92 -8.01 117.97
C ARG A 336 -30.64 -9.25 118.50
N ILE A 337 -30.25 -10.45 118.13
CA ILE A 337 -30.75 -11.80 118.45
C ILE A 337 -30.06 -12.37 119.71
N MET A 338 -29.09 -11.69 120.29
CA MET A 338 -28.70 -11.85 121.70
C MET A 338 -29.33 -10.76 122.58
N LYS A 339 -29.93 -9.72 121.98
CA LYS A 339 -30.97 -8.85 122.59
C LYS A 339 -32.41 -9.36 122.34
N GLU A 340 -32.60 -10.30 121.40
CA GLU A 340 -33.89 -10.79 120.86
C GLU A 340 -33.95 -12.33 120.90
N LYS A 341 -32.93 -13.04 121.43
CA LYS A 341 -33.05 -14.27 122.25
C LYS A 341 -32.89 -13.99 123.74
N LEU A 342 -32.55 -12.74 124.10
CA LEU A 342 -32.97 -12.12 125.37
C LEU A 342 -34.50 -11.91 125.41
N LYS A 343 -35.20 -12.18 124.29
CA LYS A 343 -36.66 -12.15 124.16
C LYS A 343 -37.23 -13.46 123.56
N ASP A 344 -36.80 -13.85 122.35
CA ASP A 344 -37.55 -14.65 121.36
C ASP A 344 -36.74 -15.78 120.65
N TYR A 345 -36.27 -16.74 121.44
CA TYR A 345 -36.20 -18.21 121.20
C TYR A 345 -36.45 -18.94 119.81
N SER A 346 -36.14 -18.45 118.58
CA SER A 346 -36.52 -19.21 117.32
C SER A 346 -35.74 -19.11 115.94
N LYS A 347 -35.17 -20.26 115.43
CA LYS A 347 -35.04 -20.80 113.99
C LYS A 347 -34.15 -20.14 112.86
N SER A 348 -33.88 -20.69 111.63
CA SER A 348 -33.44 -22.06 111.11
C SER A 348 -33.21 -22.22 109.54
N ASP A 349 -32.09 -22.84 109.07
CA ASP A 349 -31.79 -23.73 107.85
C ASP A 349 -31.96 -23.27 106.33
N LEU A 350 -31.47 -23.85 105.18
CA LEU A 350 -30.63 -25.05 104.76
C LEU A 350 -29.78 -24.92 103.39
N ILE A 351 -29.79 -25.88 102.40
CA ILE A 351 -28.72 -26.24 101.37
C ILE A 351 -29.23 -26.78 99.95
N GLY A 352 -28.47 -26.79 98.79
CA GLY A 352 -28.76 -27.61 97.53
C GLY A 352 -27.91 -27.46 96.19
N LYS A 353 -27.86 -28.43 95.20
CA LYS A 353 -26.95 -28.51 93.95
C LYS A 353 -27.34 -29.58 92.81
N ILE A 354 -26.81 -29.57 91.52
CA ILE A 354 -26.46 -30.72 90.52
C ILE A 354 -27.07 -30.93 89.03
N MET A 355 -26.17 -31.18 88.00
CA MET A 355 -26.00 -32.00 86.68
C MET A 355 -26.95 -32.47 85.46
N THR A 356 -26.37 -32.52 84.20
CA THR A 356 -26.28 -33.50 83.00
C THR A 356 -27.42 -34.18 82.11
N SER A 357 -27.19 -34.43 80.76
CA SER A 357 -27.79 -35.50 79.85
C SER A 357 -27.23 -35.59 78.35
N LYS A 358 -27.44 -36.69 77.52
CA LYS A 358 -27.02 -36.90 76.05
C LYS A 358 -27.38 -38.29 75.35
N THR A 359 -27.73 -38.44 74.02
CA THR A 359 -27.60 -39.69 73.10
C THR A 359 -27.98 -39.58 71.55
N SER A 360 -27.91 -40.67 70.71
CA SER A 360 -27.82 -40.69 69.19
C SER A 360 -28.16 -42.01 68.40
N THR A 361 -28.37 -41.97 67.05
CA THR A 361 -28.37 -43.08 65.99
C THR A 361 -28.54 -42.49 64.54
N ASN A 362 -28.41 -43.08 63.32
CA ASN A 362 -27.80 -44.27 62.62
C ASN A 362 -27.90 -44.11 61.04
N GLU A 363 -27.13 -44.82 60.17
CA GLU A 363 -26.94 -44.38 58.73
C GLU A 363 -26.90 -45.35 57.48
N SER A 364 -26.49 -46.63 57.56
CA SER A 364 -25.79 -47.31 56.41
C SER A 364 -26.47 -47.42 55.02
N ALA A 365 -27.72 -47.89 54.88
CA ALA A 365 -28.28 -48.28 53.57
C ALA A 365 -28.49 -47.10 52.60
N LEU A 366 -28.60 -45.88 53.13
CA LEU A 366 -28.79 -44.64 52.37
C LEU A 366 -27.58 -44.31 51.47
N VAL A 367 -26.38 -44.76 51.84
CA VAL A 367 -25.11 -44.28 51.29
C VAL A 367 -24.94 -44.54 49.78
N SER A 368 -25.44 -45.66 49.26
CA SER A 368 -25.34 -45.95 47.82
C SER A 368 -26.30 -45.10 46.99
N GLN A 369 -27.57 -44.99 47.42
CA GLN A 369 -28.58 -44.20 46.72
C GLN A 369 -28.24 -42.69 46.76
N ILE A 370 -27.64 -42.24 47.86
CA ILE A 370 -27.02 -40.92 48.00
C ILE A 370 -25.91 -40.69 46.96
N ARG A 371 -25.16 -41.72 46.53
CA ARG A 371 -24.05 -41.56 45.58
C ARG A 371 -24.51 -41.21 44.18
N ASP A 372 -25.49 -41.94 43.65
CA ASP A 372 -26.00 -41.73 42.29
C ASP A 372 -26.83 -40.45 42.22
N LEU A 373 -27.63 -40.17 43.26
CA LEU A 373 -28.31 -38.89 43.42
C LEU A 373 -27.33 -37.71 43.54
N ARG A 374 -26.18 -37.87 44.23
CA ARG A 374 -25.10 -36.86 44.24
C ARG A 374 -24.48 -36.67 42.84
N SER A 375 -24.37 -37.71 42.03
CA SER A 375 -23.86 -37.58 40.65
C SER A 375 -24.85 -36.85 39.75
N ALA A 376 -26.15 -37.17 39.84
CA ALA A 376 -27.21 -36.47 39.11
C ALA A 376 -27.33 -35.00 39.57
N LEU A 377 -27.32 -34.75 40.89
CA LEU A 377 -27.27 -33.40 41.46
C LEU A 377 -26.02 -32.65 41.04
N LYS A 378 -24.85 -33.30 40.92
CA LYS A 378 -23.63 -32.66 40.42
C LYS A 378 -23.79 -32.24 38.97
N ASN A 379 -24.27 -33.10 38.08
CA ASN A 379 -24.46 -32.73 36.68
C ASN A 379 -25.47 -31.58 36.54
N ILE A 380 -26.58 -31.62 37.30
CA ILE A 380 -27.57 -30.54 37.33
C ILE A 380 -27.00 -29.26 37.96
N ALA A 381 -26.11 -29.36 38.94
CA ALA A 381 -25.42 -28.21 39.53
C ALA A 381 -24.36 -27.62 38.58
N ASP A 382 -23.60 -28.45 37.86
CA ASP A 382 -22.64 -28.04 36.84
C ASP A 382 -23.37 -27.36 35.66
N ASP A 383 -24.51 -27.88 35.21
CA ASP A 383 -25.34 -27.25 34.18
C ASP A 383 -26.01 -25.96 34.66
N ASN A 384 -26.55 -25.93 35.89
CA ASN A 384 -27.07 -24.69 36.48
C ASN A 384 -25.96 -23.65 36.69
N TYR A 385 -24.75 -24.06 37.05
CA TYR A 385 -23.59 -23.18 37.14
C TYR A 385 -23.19 -22.66 35.75
N ASN A 386 -23.14 -23.51 34.73
CA ASN A 386 -22.91 -23.11 33.35
C ASN A 386 -23.98 -22.13 32.82
N LEU A 387 -25.24 -22.26 33.27
CA LEU A 387 -26.32 -21.32 32.96
C LEU A 387 -26.21 -20.02 33.76
N GLN A 388 -25.87 -20.08 35.05
CA GLN A 388 -25.61 -18.91 35.89
C GLN A 388 -24.40 -18.10 35.39
N VAL A 389 -23.34 -18.76 34.94
CA VAL A 389 -22.20 -18.12 34.26
C VAL A 389 -22.66 -17.42 32.98
N LYS A 390 -23.42 -18.10 32.11
CA LYS A 390 -23.98 -17.48 30.88
C LYS A 390 -24.97 -16.34 31.13
N ILE A 391 -25.59 -16.29 32.31
CA ILE A 391 -26.43 -15.16 32.75
C ILE A 391 -25.53 -14.03 33.26
N ALA A 392 -24.58 -14.31 34.16
CA ALA A 392 -23.62 -13.33 34.65
C ALA A 392 -22.77 -12.68 33.55
N GLU A 393 -22.32 -13.45 32.54
CA GLU A 393 -21.63 -12.95 31.34
C GLU A 393 -22.48 -11.91 30.58
N ARG A 394 -23.80 -12.13 30.49
CA ARG A 394 -24.76 -11.23 29.84
C ARG A 394 -25.04 -9.99 30.70
N ASP A 395 -25.25 -10.17 32.00
CA ASP A 395 -25.60 -9.10 32.93
C ASP A 395 -24.41 -8.15 33.18
N LEU A 396 -23.20 -8.69 33.31
CA LEU A 396 -21.95 -7.93 33.36
C LEU A 396 -21.58 -7.29 32.01
N ARG A 397 -22.29 -7.64 30.93
CA ARG A 397 -22.08 -7.16 29.54
C ARG A 397 -20.62 -7.25 29.08
N LEU A 398 -19.90 -8.28 29.52
CA LEU A 398 -18.50 -8.45 29.18
C LEU A 398 -18.40 -8.72 27.67
N LYS A 399 -17.96 -7.72 26.90
CA LYS A 399 -17.51 -7.94 25.50
C LYS A 399 -16.46 -9.05 25.56
N PRO A 400 -16.58 -10.15 24.78
CA PRO A 400 -15.57 -11.20 24.78
C PRO A 400 -14.20 -10.58 24.54
N LEU A 401 -13.28 -10.73 25.50
CA LEU A 401 -11.92 -10.24 25.34
C LEU A 401 -11.34 -10.89 24.08
N PRO A 402 -10.68 -10.11 23.20
CA PRO A 402 -10.06 -10.69 22.01
C PRO A 402 -9.10 -11.79 22.47
N ARG A 403 -9.20 -12.97 21.84
CA ARG A 403 -8.30 -14.09 22.16
C ARG A 403 -6.87 -13.62 21.94
N MET A 404 -6.11 -13.47 23.02
CA MET A 404 -4.69 -13.22 22.92
C MET A 404 -4.04 -14.41 22.22
N ASP A 405 -3.40 -14.16 21.08
CA ASP A 405 -2.69 -15.19 20.35
C ASP A 405 -1.63 -15.84 21.24
N LYS A 406 -1.59 -17.18 21.25
CA LYS A 406 -0.58 -17.95 21.99
C LYS A 406 0.85 -17.69 21.48
N CYS A 407 0.98 -17.13 20.29
CA CYS A 407 2.23 -16.79 19.63
C CYS A 407 2.88 -15.53 20.24
N LYS A 408 3.99 -15.71 20.97
CA LYS A 408 4.88 -14.61 21.39
C LYS A 408 5.28 -13.77 20.16
N PRO A 409 5.21 -12.42 20.19
CA PRO A 409 5.49 -11.61 19.00
C PRO A 409 6.97 -11.62 18.61
N LEU A 410 7.25 -11.52 17.31
CA LEU A 410 8.59 -11.64 16.70
C LEU A 410 9.64 -10.59 17.14
N TRP A 411 9.23 -9.54 17.85
CA TRP A 411 10.14 -8.58 18.49
C TRP A 411 10.55 -9.06 19.89
N LEU A 412 9.63 -9.65 20.65
CA LEU A 412 9.88 -10.19 22.00
C LEU A 412 10.83 -11.39 21.92
N LEU A 413 10.60 -12.30 20.98
CA LEU A 413 11.50 -13.43 20.68
C LEU A 413 12.92 -12.98 20.28
N ARG A 414 13.05 -11.82 19.61
CA ARG A 414 14.36 -11.20 19.28
C ARG A 414 14.98 -10.39 20.42
N ALA A 415 14.18 -9.97 21.40
CA ALA A 415 14.68 -9.38 22.64
C ALA A 415 15.18 -10.45 23.63
N GLN A 416 14.48 -11.58 23.73
CA GLN A 416 14.74 -12.69 24.67
C GLN A 416 15.85 -13.68 24.23
N GLY A 417 16.62 -13.38 23.18
CA GLY A 417 17.95 -13.96 22.97
C GLY A 417 18.07 -15.49 22.91
N ARG A 418 17.33 -16.17 22.02
CA ARG A 418 17.39 -17.63 21.74
C ARG A 418 16.97 -18.60 22.87
N GLU A 419 16.87 -18.18 24.12
CA GLU A 419 16.52 -19.10 25.24
C GLU A 419 15.01 -19.22 25.52
N ALA A 420 14.19 -18.37 24.92
CA ALA A 420 12.74 -18.52 25.00
C ALA A 420 12.27 -19.74 24.20
N GLU A 421 11.49 -20.65 24.82
CA GLU A 421 10.78 -21.72 24.12
C GLU A 421 9.98 -21.14 22.94
N VAL A 422 10.31 -21.60 21.73
CA VAL A 422 9.70 -21.19 20.46
C VAL A 422 8.73 -22.28 20.03
N ASP A 423 7.52 -21.91 19.61
CA ASP A 423 6.59 -22.85 19.00
C ASP A 423 7.21 -23.43 17.69
N PRO A 424 7.17 -24.75 17.43
CA PRO A 424 7.73 -25.32 16.21
C PRO A 424 7.10 -24.79 14.90
N LYS A 425 5.92 -24.14 14.95
CA LYS A 425 5.39 -23.32 13.84
C LYS A 425 6.19 -22.02 13.68
N GLN A 426 6.49 -21.32 14.77
CA GLN A 426 7.23 -20.05 14.74
C GLN A 426 8.69 -20.22 14.28
N GLU A 427 9.36 -21.32 14.65
CA GLU A 427 10.71 -21.61 14.17
C GLU A 427 10.74 -21.80 12.64
N LYS A 428 9.82 -22.60 12.08
CA LYS A 428 9.66 -22.79 10.64
C LYS A 428 9.36 -21.48 9.89
N MET A 429 8.52 -20.61 10.47
CA MET A 429 8.25 -19.27 9.93
C MET A 429 9.52 -18.41 9.86
N ILE A 430 10.36 -18.46 10.91
CA ILE A 430 11.64 -17.74 10.96
C ILE A 430 12.60 -18.28 9.89
N ASP A 431 12.68 -19.60 9.70
CA ASP A 431 13.59 -20.20 8.72
C ASP A 431 13.17 -20.00 7.26
N LEU A 432 11.88 -20.11 6.94
CA LEU A 432 11.36 -19.71 5.62
C LEU A 432 11.62 -18.22 5.35
N THR A 433 11.56 -17.37 6.38
CA THR A 433 11.90 -15.94 6.29
C THR A 433 13.41 -15.73 6.08
N LYS A 434 14.30 -16.53 6.68
CA LYS A 434 15.75 -16.49 6.39
C LYS A 434 16.00 -16.86 4.93
N GLN A 435 15.43 -17.98 4.45
CA GLN A 435 15.60 -18.46 3.08
C GLN A 435 15.09 -17.45 2.04
N ALA A 436 13.93 -16.82 2.28
CA ALA A 436 13.39 -15.78 1.42
C ALA A 436 14.31 -14.54 1.34
N ASN A 437 14.90 -14.13 2.46
CA ASN A 437 15.85 -13.01 2.48
C ASN A 437 17.22 -13.37 1.87
N GLN A 438 17.67 -14.62 2.01
CA GLN A 438 18.87 -15.14 1.34
C GLN A 438 18.68 -15.14 -0.18
N LEU A 439 17.62 -15.77 -0.70
CA LEU A 439 17.32 -15.78 -2.14
C LEU A 439 17.17 -14.36 -2.72
N LYS A 440 16.53 -13.45 -1.97
CA LYS A 440 16.42 -12.03 -2.32
C LYS A 440 17.78 -11.31 -2.31
N SER A 441 18.70 -11.70 -1.44
CA SER A 441 20.08 -11.19 -1.39
C SER A 441 20.89 -11.72 -2.57
N ASP A 442 20.81 -13.02 -2.87
CA ASP A 442 21.52 -13.68 -3.97
C ASP A 442 21.11 -13.10 -5.34
N ILE A 443 19.80 -12.88 -5.55
CA ILE A 443 19.27 -12.24 -6.77
C ILE A 443 19.75 -10.78 -6.88
N ARG A 444 19.75 -10.02 -5.77
CA ARG A 444 20.29 -8.65 -5.75
C ARG A 444 21.79 -8.62 -6.05
N LEU A 445 22.55 -9.51 -5.43
CA LEU A 445 23.99 -9.65 -5.67
C LEU A 445 24.23 -10.01 -7.13
N SER A 446 23.46 -10.94 -7.71
CA SER A 446 23.56 -11.30 -9.12
C SER A 446 23.28 -10.14 -10.07
N MET A 447 22.28 -9.30 -9.81
CA MET A 447 21.99 -8.13 -10.64
C MET A 447 23.07 -7.03 -10.52
N ILE A 448 23.67 -6.88 -9.33
CA ILE A 448 24.78 -5.92 -9.10
C ILE A 448 26.11 -6.44 -9.66
N THR A 449 26.28 -7.77 -9.73
CA THR A 449 27.49 -8.45 -10.25
C THR A 449 27.29 -9.04 -11.65
N GLU A 450 26.34 -8.52 -12.43
CA GLU A 450 26.20 -8.86 -13.85
C GLU A 450 27.50 -8.47 -14.59
N SER A 451 28.28 -9.50 -14.90
CA SER A 451 29.69 -9.36 -15.27
C SER A 451 29.86 -8.75 -16.65
N VAL A 452 30.80 -7.81 -16.78
CA VAL A 452 31.37 -7.40 -18.07
C VAL A 452 31.77 -8.64 -18.87
N TRP A 453 31.30 -8.73 -20.11
CA TRP A 453 31.55 -9.87 -20.99
C TRP A 453 33.05 -10.06 -21.21
N ASP A 454 33.61 -11.20 -20.76
CA ASP A 454 35.00 -11.54 -21.06
C ASP A 454 35.11 -12.01 -22.51
N PHE A 455 35.56 -11.10 -23.38
CA PHE A 455 35.77 -11.33 -24.81
C PHE A 455 36.78 -12.44 -25.15
N LYS A 456 37.53 -12.98 -24.17
CA LYS A 456 38.38 -14.17 -24.37
C LYS A 456 37.59 -15.48 -24.44
N LEU A 457 36.34 -15.48 -23.97
CA LEU A 457 35.46 -16.66 -23.95
C LEU A 457 34.33 -16.51 -24.99
N PRO A 458 33.75 -17.63 -25.48
CA PRO A 458 32.64 -17.55 -26.41
C PRO A 458 31.40 -16.90 -25.78
N ILE A 459 31.00 -15.73 -26.29
CA ILE A 459 29.85 -14.95 -25.78
C ILE A 459 28.57 -15.81 -25.66
N LYS A 460 28.32 -16.72 -26.62
CA LYS A 460 27.19 -17.67 -26.58
C LYS A 460 27.19 -18.60 -25.35
N ALA A 461 28.37 -18.93 -24.81
CA ALA A 461 28.47 -19.74 -23.59
C ALA A 461 28.18 -18.90 -22.32
N GLN A 462 28.62 -17.64 -22.30
CA GLN A 462 28.31 -16.70 -21.22
C GLN A 462 26.81 -16.36 -21.16
N ILE A 463 26.16 -16.13 -22.30
CA ILE A 463 24.70 -15.92 -22.38
C ILE A 463 23.97 -17.14 -21.79
N ARG A 464 24.30 -18.35 -22.26
CA ARG A 464 23.73 -19.59 -21.74
C ARG A 464 23.95 -19.78 -20.23
N GLN A 465 25.09 -19.32 -19.70
CA GLN A 465 25.37 -19.38 -18.27
C GLN A 465 24.51 -18.39 -17.46
N GLN A 466 24.23 -17.20 -17.99
CA GLN A 466 23.27 -16.25 -17.40
C GLN A 466 21.83 -16.79 -17.45
N GLU A 467 21.41 -17.36 -18.58
CA GLU A 467 20.11 -18.02 -18.74
C GLU A 467 19.92 -19.15 -17.70
N LEU A 468 20.93 -20.02 -17.54
CA LEU A 468 20.90 -21.11 -16.54
C LEU A 468 20.82 -20.57 -15.10
N LYS A 469 21.57 -19.51 -14.75
CA LYS A 469 21.45 -18.85 -13.43
C LYS A 469 20.05 -18.29 -13.20
N ARG A 470 19.46 -17.64 -14.21
CA ARG A 470 18.09 -17.08 -14.14
C ARG A 470 17.05 -18.19 -13.93
N LEU A 471 17.18 -19.31 -14.64
CA LEU A 471 16.28 -20.47 -14.49
C LEU A 471 16.41 -21.16 -13.13
N ASP A 472 17.62 -21.26 -12.58
CA ASP A 472 17.87 -21.75 -11.22
C ASP A 472 17.22 -20.84 -10.15
N PHE A 473 17.38 -19.50 -10.26
CA PHE A 473 16.68 -18.57 -9.37
C PHE A 473 15.14 -18.69 -9.43
N ILE A 474 14.56 -18.87 -10.63
CA ILE A 474 13.12 -19.11 -10.80
C ILE A 474 12.70 -20.43 -10.13
N SER A 475 13.43 -21.52 -10.37
CA SER A 475 13.17 -22.83 -9.77
C SER A 475 13.21 -22.79 -8.23
N ARG A 476 14.21 -22.10 -7.66
CA ARG A 476 14.32 -21.86 -6.21
C ARG A 476 13.16 -21.04 -5.67
N TYR A 477 12.76 -19.98 -6.38
CA TYR A 477 11.61 -19.16 -6.02
C TYR A 477 10.32 -19.98 -6.01
N ASP A 478 10.04 -20.75 -7.06
CA ASP A 478 8.83 -21.58 -7.17
C ASP A 478 8.79 -22.73 -6.16
N LYS A 479 9.95 -23.26 -5.75
CA LYS A 479 10.05 -24.19 -4.62
C LYS A 479 9.69 -23.50 -3.31
N LEU A 480 10.37 -22.39 -2.98
CA LEU A 480 10.15 -21.66 -1.73
C LEU A 480 8.72 -21.10 -1.63
N GLN A 481 8.13 -20.65 -2.74
CA GLN A 481 6.76 -20.16 -2.78
C GLN A 481 5.74 -21.29 -2.48
N ARG A 482 6.00 -22.53 -2.94
CA ARG A 482 5.19 -23.70 -2.58
C ARG A 482 5.36 -24.08 -1.11
N GLU A 483 6.57 -24.04 -0.57
CA GLU A 483 6.84 -24.34 0.84
C GLU A 483 6.20 -23.30 1.78
N ILE A 484 6.27 -22.01 1.45
CA ILE A 484 5.58 -20.94 2.19
C ILE A 484 4.05 -21.12 2.10
N LYS A 485 3.49 -21.39 0.91
CA LYS A 485 2.04 -21.65 0.76
C LYS A 485 1.59 -22.86 1.59
N GLY A 486 2.35 -23.96 1.58
CA GLY A 486 2.08 -25.14 2.38
C GLY A 486 2.16 -24.87 3.88
N PHE A 487 3.18 -24.13 4.33
CA PHE A 487 3.31 -23.72 5.73
C PHE A 487 2.13 -22.87 6.21
N VAL A 488 1.73 -21.85 5.44
CA VAL A 488 0.59 -20.98 5.77
C VAL A 488 -0.71 -21.79 5.91
N GLN A 489 -0.95 -22.77 5.04
CA GLN A 489 -2.10 -23.67 5.16
C GLN A 489 -2.12 -24.51 6.46
N THR A 490 -0.96 -24.75 7.09
CA THR A 490 -0.84 -25.48 8.37
C THR A 490 -0.76 -24.56 9.60
N TYR A 491 -0.64 -23.26 9.38
CA TYR A 491 -0.48 -22.29 10.46
C TYR A 491 -1.82 -21.99 11.14
N ASP A 492 -2.86 -21.75 10.35
CA ASP A 492 -4.14 -21.17 10.78
C ASP A 492 -5.30 -22.20 10.80
N GLU A 493 -6.07 -22.22 11.89
CA GLU A 493 -7.10 -23.24 12.19
C GLU A 493 -8.42 -22.93 11.45
N GLY A 494 -8.40 -23.22 10.15
CA GLY A 494 -9.52 -22.97 9.24
C GLY A 494 -9.10 -22.73 7.79
N TYR A 495 -7.79 -22.73 7.50
CA TYR A 495 -7.27 -22.31 6.20
C TYR A 495 -7.66 -23.24 5.03
N GLN A 496 -7.89 -24.52 5.31
CA GLN A 496 -8.19 -25.55 4.31
C GLN A 496 -9.68 -25.92 4.28
N SER A 497 -10.20 -26.18 3.08
CA SER A 497 -11.47 -26.88 2.90
C SER A 497 -11.28 -28.38 3.15
N SER A 498 -12.23 -29.03 3.82
CA SER A 498 -12.18 -30.48 4.08
C SER A 498 -12.34 -31.29 2.78
N ALA A 499 -11.23 -31.83 2.27
CA ALA A 499 -11.18 -32.63 1.05
C ALA A 499 -10.20 -33.81 1.20
N HIS A 500 -10.54 -34.97 0.64
CA HIS A 500 -9.85 -36.23 0.88
C HIS A 500 -8.54 -36.44 0.07
N PHE A 501 -8.33 -35.67 -1.00
CA PHE A 501 -7.25 -35.93 -1.98
C PHE A 501 -6.24 -34.79 -2.16
N ALA A 502 -6.60 -33.55 -1.85
CA ALA A 502 -5.73 -32.38 -1.97
C ALA A 502 -6.21 -31.24 -1.05
N SER A 503 -5.30 -30.42 -0.55
CA SER A 503 -5.64 -29.25 0.26
C SER A 503 -5.97 -28.04 -0.61
N PHE A 504 -7.20 -27.56 -0.50
CA PHE A 504 -7.66 -26.33 -1.16
C PHE A 504 -7.85 -25.22 -0.13
N PRO A 505 -7.39 -23.97 -0.38
CA PRO A 505 -7.65 -22.85 0.50
C PRO A 505 -9.17 -22.62 0.64
N ALA A 506 -9.63 -22.26 1.83
CA ALA A 506 -11.04 -22.05 2.09
C ALA A 506 -11.61 -20.87 1.25
N PRO A 507 -12.86 -20.94 0.75
CA PRO A 507 -13.40 -19.93 -0.18
C PRO A 507 -13.43 -18.49 0.37
N HIS A 508 -13.47 -18.32 1.70
CA HIS A 508 -13.37 -17.01 2.33
C HIS A 508 -11.94 -16.44 2.22
N ILE A 509 -10.91 -17.26 2.45
CA ILE A 509 -9.50 -16.85 2.32
C ILE A 509 -9.15 -16.55 0.85
N SER A 510 -9.65 -17.35 -0.09
CA SER A 510 -9.48 -17.06 -1.52
C SER A 510 -10.11 -15.72 -1.95
N ARG A 511 -11.08 -15.18 -1.20
CA ARG A 511 -11.58 -13.81 -1.39
C ARG A 511 -10.66 -12.80 -0.72
N CYS A 512 -10.29 -12.98 0.55
CA CYS A 512 -9.40 -12.07 1.27
C CYS A 512 -8.03 -11.90 0.59
N LEU A 513 -7.45 -12.96 0.01
CA LEU A 513 -6.19 -12.88 -0.75
C LEU A 513 -6.28 -12.02 -2.03
N ASN A 514 -7.48 -11.81 -2.56
CA ASN A 514 -7.73 -10.94 -3.71
C ASN A 514 -8.10 -9.50 -3.28
N GLU A 515 -8.49 -9.28 -2.02
CA GLU A 515 -8.81 -7.96 -1.45
C GLU A 515 -7.54 -7.26 -0.96
N LYS A 516 -6.81 -6.64 -1.89
CA LYS A 516 -5.48 -6.05 -1.66
C LYS A 516 -5.47 -4.75 -0.83
N SER A 517 -6.62 -4.18 -0.49
CA SER A 517 -6.75 -2.93 0.27
C SER A 517 -8.09 -2.86 0.99
N ALA A 518 -8.16 -2.05 2.06
CA ALA A 518 -9.44 -1.69 2.67
C ALA A 518 -10.37 -1.05 1.63
N LYS A 519 -11.67 -1.40 1.67
CA LYS A 519 -12.69 -0.83 0.80
C LYS A 519 -13.28 0.41 1.47
N LEU A 520 -13.42 1.50 0.70
CA LEU A 520 -14.10 2.71 1.15
C LEU A 520 -15.56 2.39 1.51
N ALA A 521 -15.90 2.42 2.80
CA ALA A 521 -17.23 2.05 3.28
C ALA A 521 -18.20 3.23 3.37
N ALA A 522 -17.70 4.40 3.78
CA ALA A 522 -18.45 5.65 3.88
C ALA A 522 -17.48 6.85 3.92
N VAL A 523 -18.00 8.05 3.63
CA VAL A 523 -17.34 9.34 3.89
C VAL A 523 -18.19 10.10 4.89
N LEU A 524 -17.58 10.68 5.92
CA LEU A 524 -18.26 11.38 7.01
C LEU A 524 -17.77 12.82 7.09
N SER A 525 -18.59 13.77 6.64
CA SER A 525 -18.31 15.20 6.73
C SER A 525 -18.56 15.72 8.15
N VAL A 526 -17.49 15.87 8.93
CA VAL A 526 -17.53 16.52 10.25
C VAL A 526 -17.33 18.04 10.07
N PRO A 527 -18.18 18.92 10.64
CA PRO A 527 -17.97 20.36 10.55
C PRO A 527 -16.69 20.77 11.29
N SER A 528 -15.76 21.42 10.58
CA SER A 528 -14.48 21.88 11.13
C SER A 528 -13.91 23.02 10.29
N ASP A 529 -13.23 23.97 10.93
CA ASP A 529 -12.61 25.14 10.27
C ASP A 529 -11.34 24.80 9.46
N ARG A 530 -11.01 23.52 9.31
CA ARG A 530 -9.85 23.02 8.55
C ARG A 530 -10.24 21.83 7.68
N SER A 531 -10.06 21.96 6.37
CA SER A 531 -10.21 20.88 5.40
C SER A 531 -9.04 19.89 5.51
N ALA A 532 -9.24 18.82 6.27
CA ALA A 532 -8.30 17.71 6.42
C ALA A 532 -9.02 16.37 6.17
N GLU A 533 -8.64 15.67 5.10
CA GLU A 533 -9.12 14.31 4.83
C GLU A 533 -8.33 13.30 5.67
N VAL A 534 -9.04 12.48 6.45
CA VAL A 534 -8.45 11.45 7.32
C VAL A 534 -9.01 10.09 6.94
N SER A 535 -8.16 9.23 6.38
CA SER A 535 -8.52 7.82 6.15
C SER A 535 -8.51 7.05 7.46
N LEU A 536 -9.69 6.60 7.91
CA LEU A 536 -9.86 5.82 9.13
C LEU A 536 -10.17 4.36 8.77
N GLU A 537 -9.29 3.43 9.14
CA GLU A 537 -9.57 2.00 9.03
C GLU A 537 -10.46 1.55 10.21
N VAL A 538 -11.59 0.91 9.90
CA VAL A 538 -12.65 0.58 10.87
C VAL A 538 -13.12 -0.85 10.66
N THR A 539 -13.17 -1.65 11.73
CA THR A 539 -13.72 -3.02 11.65
C THR A 539 -15.25 -3.01 11.47
N TYR A 540 -15.82 -4.09 10.94
CA TYR A 540 -17.27 -4.18 10.71
C TYR A 540 -18.11 -3.93 11.98
N GLU A 541 -17.66 -4.40 13.15
CA GLU A 541 -18.35 -4.15 14.43
C GLU A 541 -18.28 -2.68 14.84
N GLN A 542 -17.11 -2.04 14.69
CA GLN A 542 -16.95 -0.60 14.99
C GLN A 542 -17.77 0.25 14.01
N LEU A 543 -17.83 -0.12 12.72
CA LEU A 543 -18.65 0.57 11.72
C LEU A 543 -20.14 0.45 12.07
N LYS A 544 -20.59 -0.72 12.56
CA LYS A 544 -21.94 -0.93 13.06
C LYS A 544 -22.23 -0.16 14.35
N GLU A 545 -21.25 -0.04 15.26
CA GLU A 545 -21.39 0.77 16.49
C GLU A 545 -21.41 2.27 16.18
N LEU A 546 -20.64 2.74 15.18
CA LEU A 546 -20.68 4.11 14.67
C LEU A 546 -22.00 4.43 13.96
N HIS A 547 -22.45 3.57 13.05
CA HIS A 547 -23.73 3.75 12.35
C HIS A 547 -24.91 3.84 13.33
N ARG A 548 -24.89 3.05 14.41
CA ARG A 548 -25.88 3.10 15.52
C ARG A 548 -25.72 4.33 16.46
N LYS A 549 -24.67 5.14 16.31
CA LYS A 549 -24.46 6.40 17.05
C LYS A 549 -24.62 7.65 16.18
N LEU A 550 -24.78 7.47 14.87
CA LEU A 550 -25.00 8.51 13.87
C LEU A 550 -26.46 8.53 13.36
N LEU A 551 -27.20 7.44 13.63
CA LEU A 551 -28.66 7.34 13.65
C LEU A 551 -29.17 7.45 15.09
#